data_AF-A0A2V8UFW8-F1
#
_entry.id   AF-A0A2V8UFW8-F1
#
_cell.length_a   1.000
_cell.length_b   1.000
_cell.length_c   1.000
_cell.angle_alpha   90.00
_cell.angle_beta   90.00
_cell.angle_gamma   90.00
#
_symmetry.space_group_name_H-M   'P 1'
#
loop_
_entity.id
_entity.type
_entity.pdbx_description
1 polymer ?
#
loop_
_entity_poly.entity_id
_entity_poly.type
_entity_poly.pdbx_seq_one_letter_code
_entity_poly.pdbx_strand_id
1 'polypeptide(L)'
;MAEVATKRSVEPQQRFSLPLADFAHQIRQPLSALDALTSYLDLIIPEEDTRVREQLLRMHVEIDHADQILRDGMRTLGAYLSVPILK
;
A
#
# COMPACT_ATOMS: atom_id res chain seq x y z
N MET A 1 8.06 -41.50 23.17
CA MET A 1 8.52 -40.16 23.62
C MET A 1 9.51 -39.63 22.59
N ALA A 2 9.20 -38.51 21.95
CA ALA A 2 10.10 -37.48 21.42
C ALA A 2 9.34 -36.67 20.35
N GLU A 3 8.61 -35.66 20.84
CA GLU A 3 7.92 -34.65 20.04
C GLU A 3 8.99 -33.70 19.47
N VAL A 4 9.31 -33.85 18.17
CA VAL A 4 10.13 -32.89 17.44
C VAL A 4 9.26 -31.70 17.07
N ALA A 5 8.93 -30.89 18.09
CA ALA A 5 8.40 -29.56 17.89
C ALA A 5 9.56 -28.67 17.41
N THR A 6 9.75 -28.62 16.10
CA THR A 6 10.56 -27.61 15.42
C THR A 6 10.01 -26.23 15.78
N LYS A 7 10.50 -25.67 16.88
CA LYS A 7 10.44 -24.23 17.15
C LYS A 7 11.30 -23.57 16.09
N ARG A 8 10.69 -23.27 14.93
CA ARG A 8 11.21 -22.27 14.00
C ARG A 8 11.34 -20.98 14.80
N SER A 9 12.56 -20.67 15.24
CA SER A 9 12.92 -19.34 15.72
C SER A 9 12.68 -18.37 14.58
N VAL A 10 11.49 -17.77 14.53
CA VAL A 10 11.21 -16.63 13.67
C VAL A 10 12.07 -15.49 14.18
N GLU A 11 13.10 -15.14 13.41
CA GLU A 11 14.02 -14.04 13.72
C GLU A 11 13.21 -12.76 14.00
N PRO A 12 13.62 -11.92 14.96
CA PRO A 12 12.86 -10.73 15.36
C PRO A 12 12.55 -9.78 14.20
N GLN A 13 13.38 -9.80 13.15
CA GLN A 13 13.21 -9.03 11.91
C GLN A 13 11.98 -9.49 11.09
N GLN A 14 11.65 -10.79 11.12
CA GLN A 14 10.49 -11.36 10.42
C GLN A 14 9.16 -11.12 11.15
N ARG A 15 9.19 -10.78 12.44
CA ARG A 15 7.96 -10.54 13.23
C ARG A 15 7.25 -9.24 12.86
N PHE A 16 7.99 -8.22 12.42
CA PHE A 16 7.43 -6.92 12.06
C PHE A 16 7.13 -6.78 10.56
N SER A 17 7.69 -7.65 9.72
CA SER A 17 7.45 -7.61 8.27
C SER A 17 6.03 -8.05 7.89
N LEU A 18 5.45 -9.01 8.62
CA LEU A 18 4.08 -9.48 8.36
C LEU A 18 3.02 -8.39 8.63
N PRO A 19 2.96 -7.78 9.83
CA PRO A 19 1.96 -6.75 10.12
C PRO A 19 2.07 -5.52 9.22
N LEU A 20 3.29 -5.17 8.81
CA LEU A 20 3.55 -4.04 7.94
C LEU A 20 3.07 -4.33 6.51
N ALA A 21 3.33 -5.53 5.99
CA ALA A 21 2.82 -5.97 4.69
C ALA A 21 1.28 -6.03 4.67
N ASP A 22 0.67 -6.54 5.74
CA ASP A 22 -0.78 -6.61 5.88
C ASP A 22 -1.40 -5.20 5.90
N PHE A 23 -0.80 -4.26 6.64
CA PHE A 23 -1.21 -2.86 6.66
C PHE A 23 -1.15 -2.23 5.26
N ALA A 24 -0.04 -2.41 4.54
CA ALA A 24 0.07 -1.89 3.17
C ALA A 24 -0.98 -2.50 2.24
N HIS A 25 -1.27 -3.78 2.39
CA HIS A 25 -2.31 -4.45 1.60
C HIS A 25 -3.69 -3.85 1.89
N GLN A 26 -4.03 -3.63 3.17
CA GLN A 26 -5.30 -3.03 3.59
C GLN A 26 -5.49 -1.59 3.08
N ILE A 27 -4.41 -0.82 2.92
CA ILE A 27 -4.50 0.54 2.34
C ILE A 27 -4.53 0.51 0.80
N ARG A 28 -3.83 -0.42 0.15
CA ARG A 28 -3.88 -0.55 -1.32
C ARG A 28 -5.26 -0.96 -1.83
N GLN A 29 -5.98 -1.81 -1.10
CA GLN A 29 -7.33 -2.24 -1.48
C GLN A 29 -8.30 -1.07 -1.76
N PRO A 30 -8.51 -0.11 -0.84
CA PRO A 30 -9.37 1.04 -1.10
C PRO A 30 -8.79 2.00 -2.16
N LEU A 31 -7.47 2.15 -2.27
CA LEU A 31 -6.86 2.96 -3.34
C LEU A 31 -7.16 2.37 -4.73
N SER A 32 -7.01 1.05 -4.91
CA SER A 32 -7.39 0.36 -6.14
C SER A 32 -8.88 0.49 -6.45
N ALA A 33 -9.74 0.50 -5.42
CA ALA A 33 -11.17 0.72 -5.63
C ALA A 33 -11.46 2.15 -6.12
N LEU A 34 -10.78 3.17 -5.57
CA LEU A 34 -10.93 4.56 -6.01
C LEU A 34 -10.41 4.76 -7.44
N ASP A 35 -9.29 4.12 -7.79
CA ASP A 35 -8.72 4.13 -9.15
C ASP A 35 -9.70 3.52 -10.17
N ALA A 36 -10.28 2.37 -9.83
CA ALA A 36 -11.30 1.74 -10.68
C ALA A 36 -12.53 2.64 -10.84
N LEU A 37 -13.02 3.24 -9.75
CA LEU A 37 -14.19 4.14 -9.79
C LEU A 37 -13.94 5.37 -10.66
N THR A 38 -12.78 6.01 -10.51
CA THR A 38 -12.40 7.18 -11.33
C THR A 38 -12.23 6.81 -12.80
N SER A 39 -11.65 5.64 -13.09
CA SER A 39 -11.59 5.09 -14.44
C SER A 39 -12.97 4.83 -15.05
N TYR A 40 -13.93 4.32 -14.28
CA TYR A 40 -15.31 4.17 -14.78
C TYR A 40 -15.99 5.51 -15.03
N LEU A 41 -15.72 6.51 -14.18
CA LEU A 41 -16.23 7.85 -14.36
C LEU A 41 -15.70 8.50 -15.66
N ASP A 42 -14.42 8.28 -15.99
CA ASP A 42 -13.84 8.72 -17.27
C ASP A 42 -14.58 8.14 -18.49
N LEU A 43 -15.14 6.93 -18.39
CA LEU A 43 -15.86 6.29 -19.49
C LEU A 43 -17.26 6.85 -19.71
N ILE A 44 -17.90 7.39 -18.67
CA ILE A 44 -19.31 7.80 -18.72
C ILE A 44 -19.51 9.32 -18.75
N ILE A 45 -18.50 10.10 -18.38
CA ILE A 45 -18.58 11.56 -18.37
C ILE A 45 -18.35 12.10 -19.79
N PRO A 46 -19.24 12.96 -20.31
CA PRO A 46 -19.08 13.58 -21.61
C PRO A 46 -17.79 14.39 -21.72
N GLU A 47 -17.16 14.35 -22.90
CA GLU A 47 -15.91 15.09 -23.14
C GLU A 47 -16.07 16.61 -22.99
N GLU A 48 -17.28 17.13 -23.22
CA GLU A 48 -17.55 18.57 -23.12
C GLU A 48 -17.62 19.07 -21.67
N ASP A 49 -17.79 18.19 -20.68
CA ASP A 49 -17.82 18.56 -19.26
C ASP A 49 -16.40 18.74 -18.70
N THR A 50 -15.72 19.76 -19.21
CA THR A 50 -14.34 20.12 -18.88
C THR A 50 -14.10 20.23 -17.38
N ARG A 51 -15.04 20.80 -16.62
CA ARG A 51 -14.91 20.95 -15.17
C ARG A 51 -14.86 19.60 -14.47
N VAL A 52 -15.75 18.67 -14.81
CA VAL A 52 -15.76 17.35 -14.19
C VAL A 52 -14.53 16.55 -14.61
N ARG A 53 -14.09 16.64 -15.87
CA ARG A 53 -12.86 15.99 -16.33
C ARG A 53 -11.61 16.50 -15.63
N GLU A 54 -11.51 17.80 -15.38
CA GLU A 54 -10.43 18.35 -14.55
C GLU A 54 -10.44 17.79 -13.13
N GLN A 55 -11.60 17.59 -12.53
CA GLN A 55 -11.69 16.97 -11.20
C GLN A 55 -11.27 15.50 -11.24
N LEU A 56 -11.69 14.74 -12.25
CA LEU A 56 -11.26 13.34 -12.40
C LEU A 56 -9.74 13.23 -12.56
N LEU A 57 -9.13 14.10 -13.38
CA LEU A 57 -7.68 14.14 -13.51
C LEU A 57 -6.99 14.41 -12.18
N ARG A 58 -7.52 15.35 -11.37
CA ARG A 58 -6.99 15.60 -10.01
C ARG A 58 -7.15 14.39 -9.11
N MET A 59 -8.28 13.68 -9.19
CA MET A 59 -8.50 12.47 -8.40
C MET A 59 -7.48 11.38 -8.74
N HIS A 60 -7.22 11.12 -10.03
CA HIS A 60 -6.18 10.19 -10.48
C HIS A 60 -4.81 10.55 -9.91
N VAL A 61 -4.42 11.83 -10.04
CA VAL A 61 -3.13 12.33 -9.51
C VAL A 61 -3.02 12.11 -8.00
N GLU A 62 -4.07 12.39 -7.24
CA GLU A 62 -4.03 12.21 -5.79
C GLU A 62 -4.03 10.73 -5.36
N ILE A 63 -4.71 9.85 -6.10
CA ILE A 63 -4.69 8.40 -5.85
C ILE A 63 -3.29 7.84 -6.10
N ASP A 64 -2.67 8.20 -7.23
CA ASP A 64 -1.29 7.82 -7.56
C ASP A 64 -0.30 8.34 -6.52
N HIS A 65 -0.47 9.59 -6.09
CA HIS A 65 0.35 10.18 -5.06
C HIS A 65 0.21 9.45 -3.71
N ALA A 66 -1.00 9.06 -3.34
CA ALA A 66 -1.25 8.27 -2.13
C ALA A 66 -0.59 6.88 -2.19
N ASP A 67 -0.66 6.17 -3.31
CA ASP A 67 0.02 4.88 -3.48
C ASP A 67 1.55 5.05 -3.45
N GLN A 68 2.08 6.14 -4.01
CA GLN A 68 3.50 6.47 -3.95
C GLN A 68 3.96 6.74 -2.51
N ILE A 69 3.24 7.56 -1.74
CA ILE A 69 3.53 7.81 -0.32
C ILE A 69 3.53 6.51 0.47
N LEU A 70 2.55 5.62 0.21
CA LEU A 70 2.50 4.33 0.87
C LEU A 70 3.73 3.47 0.54
N ARG A 71 4.12 3.38 -0.74
CA ARG A 71 5.32 2.62 -1.15
C ARG A 71 6.59 3.16 -0.52
N ASP A 72 6.77 4.47 -0.50
CA ASP A 72 7.96 5.10 0.05
C ASP A 72 8.01 5.00 1.57
N GLY A 73 6.87 5.16 2.25
CA GLY A 73 6.74 4.92 3.69
C GLY A 73 7.06 3.48 4.07
N MET A 74 6.56 2.52 3.30
CA MET A 74 6.84 1.08 3.47
C MET A 74 8.31 0.74 3.28
N ARG A 75 8.95 1.28 2.24
CA ARG A 75 10.39 1.12 2.01
C ARG A 75 11.21 1.71 3.16
N THR A 76 10.85 2.92 3.60
CA THR A 76 11.54 3.63 4.67
C THR A 76 11.43 2.88 5.99
N LEU A 77 10.22 2.47 6.38
CA LEU A 77 9.99 1.73 7.61
C LEU A 77 10.61 0.34 7.58
N GLY A 78 10.53 -0.35 6.43
CA GLY A 78 11.23 -1.62 6.22
C GLY A 78 12.74 -1.49 6.40
N ALA A 79 13.34 -0.42 5.90
CA ALA A 79 14.76 -0.14 6.11
C ALA A 79 15.08 0.08 7.60
N TYR A 80 14.33 0.93 8.31
CA TYR A 80 14.51 1.17 9.75
C TYR A 80 14.42 -0.11 10.59
N LEU A 81 13.45 -0.98 10.29
CA LEU A 81 13.25 -2.24 11.02
C LEU A 81 14.29 -3.31 10.69
N SER A 82 14.99 -3.18 9.56
CA SER A 82 16.04 -4.10 9.12
C SER A 82 17.44 -3.72 9.62
N VAL A 83 17.63 -2.50 10.15
CA VAL A 83 18.91 -2.11 10.76
C VAL A 83 19.05 -2.80 12.12
N PRO A 84 20.06 -3.66 12.33
CA PRO A 84 20.32 -4.22 13.65
C PRO A 84 20.77 -3.08 14.57
N ILE A 85 20.05 -2.85 15.65
CA ILE A 85 20.47 -1.96 16.73
C ILE A 85 21.78 -2.56 17.28
N LEU A 86 22.93 -1.97 16.92
CA LEU A 86 24.17 -2.24 17.63
C LEU A 86 23.93 -1.85 19.09
N LYS A 87 24.10 -2.84 19.98
CA LYS A 87 24.06 -2.68 21.44
C LYS A 87 25.10 -1.67 21.92
#